data_AF-A0A533YQR7-F1
#
_entry.id   AF-A0A533YQR7-F1
#
_cell.length_a   1.000
_cell.length_b   1.000
_cell.length_c   1.000
_cell.angle_alpha   90.00
_cell.angle_beta   90.00
_cell.angle_gamma   90.00
#
_symmetry.space_group_name_H-M   'P 1'
#
loop_
_entity.id
_entity.type
_entity.pdbx_description
1 polymer ?
#
loop_
_entity_poly.entity_id
_entity_poly.type
_entity_poly.pdbx_seq_one_letter_code
_entity_poly.pdbx_strand_id
1 'polypeptide(L)'
;MKAASGSALLAVCLILGSFSGCGPSRSTLYPSFPEQKKQFASVGIVMDYLVIDGLFGDTNKVDIVENKRIAGRLLADCADSLSRKGYPVRMTTLSSMGLLMKQEKGYKVAQTANARSEELQIAHPPFLIDTLFLPDTILEHLVHVYSSLINLPEKRRDVSFVIPEAMPIGKRINCEMIAIVLAGGFNEPVSMGVGKATVNGSVTGGIIGLQSVSQLSMLFFVIDARNGEIIWEDRRFMSGGVLYPDKILGMARELVAELP
;
A
#
# COMPACT_ATOMS: atom_id res chain seq x y z
N MET A 1 -64.48 -5.13 -46.76
CA MET A 1 -63.56 -5.32 -45.62
C MET A 1 -62.17 -4.91 -46.10
N LYS A 2 -61.82 -3.64 -45.89
CA LYS A 2 -60.82 -3.12 -44.93
C LYS A 2 -59.37 -3.48 -45.30
N ALA A 3 -58.70 -2.42 -45.77
CA ALA A 3 -57.28 -2.27 -46.03
C ALA A 3 -56.47 -2.04 -44.74
N ALA A 4 -55.17 -1.74 -44.96
CA ALA A 4 -54.18 -1.14 -44.06
C ALA A 4 -53.28 -2.17 -43.35
N SER A 5 -51.99 -2.21 -43.71
CA SER A 5 -50.88 -1.43 -43.12
C SER A 5 -50.36 -2.12 -41.85
N GLY A 6 -49.07 -2.22 -41.58
CA GLY A 6 -47.89 -1.68 -42.23
C GLY A 6 -46.66 -2.05 -41.40
N SER A 7 -45.56 -1.41 -41.79
CA SER A 7 -44.41 -1.09 -40.95
C SER A 7 -43.45 -2.23 -40.60
N ALA A 8 -42.38 -2.25 -41.41
CA ALA A 8 -41.06 -2.71 -41.04
C ALA A 8 -40.68 -2.23 -39.63
N LEU A 9 -40.40 -3.18 -38.74
CA LEU A 9 -39.77 -2.88 -37.47
C LEU A 9 -38.27 -3.16 -37.62
N LEU A 10 -37.51 -2.08 -37.78
CA LEU A 10 -36.08 -2.05 -37.59
C LEU A 10 -35.75 -2.66 -36.22
N ALA A 11 -35.10 -3.81 -36.21
CA ALA A 11 -34.39 -4.30 -35.05
C ALA A 11 -33.13 -3.44 -34.87
N VAL A 12 -33.28 -2.31 -34.17
CA VAL A 12 -32.16 -1.51 -33.70
C VAL A 12 -31.43 -2.34 -32.65
N CYS A 13 -30.27 -2.87 -33.03
CA CYS A 13 -29.28 -3.43 -32.12
C CYS A 13 -28.81 -2.35 -31.15
N LEU A 14 -29.49 -2.23 -30.00
CA LEU A 14 -29.00 -1.54 -28.82
C LEU A 14 -27.83 -2.36 -28.26
N ILE A 15 -26.65 -2.13 -28.82
CA ILE A 15 -25.38 -2.43 -28.18
C ILE A 15 -25.32 -1.50 -26.96
N LEU A 16 -25.86 -1.96 -25.84
CA LEU A 16 -25.53 -1.46 -24.51
C LEU A 16 -24.08 -1.88 -24.24
N GLY A 17 -23.15 -1.18 -24.89
CA GLY A 17 -21.75 -1.17 -24.50
C GLY A 17 -21.72 -0.61 -23.09
N SER A 18 -21.64 -1.50 -22.11
CA SER A 18 -21.25 -1.16 -20.76
C SER A 18 -19.84 -0.57 -20.86
N PHE A 19 -19.77 0.76 -20.99
CA PHE A 19 -18.58 1.52 -20.70
C PHE A 19 -18.34 1.38 -19.19
N SER A 20 -17.78 0.25 -18.77
CA SER A 20 -16.97 0.21 -17.56
C SER A 20 -15.87 1.24 -17.80
N GLY A 21 -16.00 2.40 -17.15
CA GLY A 21 -15.10 3.53 -17.30
C GLY A 21 -13.66 3.07 -17.08
N CYS A 22 -12.91 2.91 -18.17
CA CYS A 22 -11.47 2.80 -18.12
C CYS A 22 -10.95 4.13 -17.58
N GLY A 23 -10.63 4.17 -16.28
CA GLY A 23 -9.77 5.21 -15.76
C GLY A 23 -8.50 5.28 -16.64
N PRO A 24 -7.90 6.47 -16.80
CA PRO A 24 -6.66 6.58 -17.57
C PRO A 24 -5.64 5.60 -17.01
N SER A 25 -5.01 4.81 -17.89
CA SER A 25 -3.91 3.92 -17.49
C SER A 25 -2.85 4.73 -16.72
N ARG A 26 -2.14 4.10 -15.77
CA ARG A 26 -1.08 4.78 -15.01
C ARG A 26 -0.01 5.39 -15.93
N SER A 27 0.29 4.72 -17.05
CA SER A 27 1.17 5.24 -18.10
C SER A 27 0.71 6.58 -18.70
N THR A 28 -0.60 6.84 -18.71
CA THR A 28 -1.19 8.12 -19.17
C THR A 28 -1.07 9.23 -18.12
N LEU A 29 -1.02 8.88 -16.83
CA LEU A 29 -0.83 9.85 -15.73
C LEU A 29 0.64 10.25 -15.54
N TYR A 30 1.56 9.40 -15.99
CA TYR A 30 3.02 9.60 -15.89
C TYR A 30 3.72 9.39 -17.25
N PRO A 31 3.44 10.23 -18.27
CA PRO A 31 3.97 10.05 -19.62
C PRO A 31 5.50 10.20 -19.69
N SER A 32 6.09 10.99 -18.81
CA SER A 32 7.55 11.23 -18.76
C SER A 32 8.34 10.11 -18.08
N PHE A 33 7.66 9.19 -17.40
CA PHE A 33 8.31 8.18 -16.57
C PHE A 33 9.30 7.28 -17.33
N PRO A 34 9.00 6.79 -18.57
CA PRO A 34 9.96 5.97 -19.31
C PRO A 34 11.29 6.68 -19.62
N GLU A 35 11.26 8.00 -19.85
CA GLU A 35 12.48 8.78 -20.08
C GLU A 35 13.19 9.12 -18.77
N GLN A 36 12.43 9.44 -17.71
CA GLN A 36 12.98 9.65 -16.37
C GLN A 36 13.70 8.38 -15.87
N LYS A 37 13.10 7.19 -16.04
CA LYS A 37 13.66 5.88 -15.66
C LYS A 37 15.10 5.69 -16.15
N LYS A 38 15.41 6.11 -17.38
CA LYS A 38 16.75 5.97 -17.98
C LYS A 38 17.84 6.77 -17.28
N GLN A 39 17.46 7.77 -16.48
CA GLN A 39 18.39 8.65 -15.76
C GLN A 39 18.81 8.08 -14.40
N PHE A 40 18.23 6.96 -13.96
CA PHE A 40 18.49 6.37 -12.65
C PHE A 40 19.30 5.09 -12.78
N ALA A 41 20.43 5.03 -12.08
CA ALA A 41 21.34 3.89 -12.00
C ALA A 41 21.16 3.06 -10.73
N SER A 42 20.30 3.49 -9.79
CA SER A 42 20.05 2.79 -8.53
C SER A 42 18.64 3.03 -7.98
N VAL A 43 18.02 1.95 -7.48
CA VAL A 43 16.74 1.98 -6.77
C VAL A 43 16.92 1.41 -5.37
N GLY A 44 16.41 2.13 -4.37
CA GLY A 44 16.26 1.63 -3.00
C GLY A 44 14.79 1.39 -2.69
N ILE A 45 14.46 0.22 -2.16
CA ILE A 45 13.10 -0.11 -1.69
C ILE A 45 13.00 0.16 -0.20
N VAL A 46 12.07 1.01 0.21
CA VAL A 46 11.83 1.40 1.59
C VAL A 46 10.38 1.06 1.95
N MET A 47 10.16 0.27 3.00
CA MET A 47 8.83 -0.25 3.30
C MET A 47 8.39 -0.03 4.75
N ASP A 48 7.15 0.42 4.92
CA ASP A 48 6.40 0.25 6.17
C ASP A 48 5.37 -0.86 5.97
N TYR A 49 5.39 -1.87 6.85
CA TYR A 49 4.50 -3.01 6.75
C TYR A 49 3.88 -3.36 8.10
N LEU A 50 2.55 -3.51 8.13
CA LEU A 50 1.86 -4.05 9.30
C LEU A 50 0.49 -4.64 8.98
N VAL A 51 0.27 -5.90 9.36
CA VAL A 51 -1.05 -6.52 9.49
C VAL A 51 -1.35 -6.76 10.96
N ILE A 52 -2.55 -6.35 11.35
CA ILE A 52 -3.09 -6.49 12.70
C ILE A 52 -4.17 -7.56 12.68
N ASP A 53 -4.12 -8.50 13.62
CA ASP A 53 -5.19 -9.48 13.82
C ASP A 53 -6.16 -8.98 14.91
N GLY A 54 -7.44 -8.91 14.60
CA GLY A 54 -8.49 -8.79 15.60
C GLY A 54 -8.54 -10.06 16.46
N LEU A 55 -8.70 -9.88 17.77
CA LEU A 55 -9.04 -10.95 18.70
C LEU A 55 -10.47 -10.72 19.20
N PHE A 56 -11.09 -11.78 19.71
CA PHE A 56 -12.37 -11.67 20.40
C PHE A 56 -12.29 -10.67 21.58
N GLY A 57 -13.34 -9.87 21.75
CA GLY A 57 -13.42 -8.88 22.82
C GLY A 57 -12.65 -7.58 22.54
N ASP A 58 -12.67 -7.09 21.30
CA ASP A 58 -12.08 -5.81 20.85
C ASP A 58 -10.58 -5.64 21.12
N THR A 59 -9.87 -6.75 21.34
CA THR A 59 -8.42 -6.72 21.54
C THR A 59 -7.72 -6.89 20.20
N ASN A 60 -6.72 -6.07 19.90
CA ASN A 60 -5.92 -6.19 18.68
C ASN A 60 -4.58 -6.85 18.97
N LYS A 61 -4.15 -7.76 18.11
CA LYS A 61 -2.86 -8.45 18.18
C LYS A 61 -1.96 -8.01 17.02
N VAL A 62 -0.69 -7.79 17.32
CA VAL A 62 0.38 -7.64 16.34
C VAL A 62 1.37 -8.80 16.51
N ASP A 63 1.49 -9.64 15.50
CA ASP A 63 2.51 -10.68 15.46
C ASP A 63 3.75 -10.13 14.74
N ILE A 64 4.75 -9.68 15.50
CA ILE A 64 5.96 -9.07 14.92
C ILE A 64 6.75 -10.10 14.11
N VAL A 65 6.78 -11.36 14.56
CA VAL A 65 7.54 -12.42 13.88
C VAL A 65 6.92 -12.69 12.51
N GLU A 66 5.61 -12.88 12.46
CA GLU A 66 4.91 -13.12 11.21
C GLU A 66 4.95 -11.90 10.29
N ASN A 67 4.76 -10.69 10.84
CA ASN A 67 4.87 -9.46 10.07
C ASN A 67 6.26 -9.29 9.45
N LYS A 68 7.34 -9.58 10.20
CA LYS A 68 8.72 -9.54 9.68
C LYS A 68 8.91 -10.53 8.54
N ARG A 69 8.37 -11.74 8.71
CA ARG A 69 8.47 -12.81 7.71
C ARG A 69 7.75 -12.42 6.41
N ILE A 70 6.53 -11.91 6.49
CA ILE A 70 5.77 -11.49 5.32
C ILE A 70 6.42 -10.26 4.66
N ALA A 71 6.84 -9.27 5.45
CA ALA A 71 7.58 -8.12 4.97
C ALA A 71 8.87 -8.51 4.22
N GLY A 72 9.65 -9.45 4.76
CA GLY A 72 10.85 -9.95 4.08
C GLY A 72 10.54 -10.58 2.72
N ARG A 73 9.47 -11.38 2.64
CA ARG A 73 9.01 -11.95 1.36
C ARG A 73 8.51 -10.87 0.39
N LEU A 74 7.78 -9.87 0.87
CA LEU A 74 7.32 -8.74 0.05
C LEU A 74 8.49 -7.95 -0.54
N LEU A 75 9.49 -7.62 0.26
CA LEU A 75 10.69 -6.91 -0.21
C LEU A 75 11.43 -7.70 -1.29
N ALA A 76 11.59 -9.02 -1.09
CA ALA A 76 12.22 -9.90 -2.08
C ALA A 76 11.41 -9.96 -3.38
N ASP A 77 10.10 -10.20 -3.30
CA ASP A 77 9.21 -10.27 -4.47
C ASP A 77 9.21 -8.94 -5.26
N CYS A 78 9.20 -7.80 -4.55
CA CYS A 78 9.31 -6.47 -5.15
C CYS A 78 10.67 -6.26 -5.83
N ALA A 79 11.76 -6.60 -5.16
CA ALA A 79 13.12 -6.46 -5.70
C ALA A 79 13.34 -7.32 -6.95
N ASP A 80 12.89 -8.56 -6.94
CA ASP A 80 12.98 -9.47 -8.07
C ASP A 80 12.13 -8.97 -9.26
N SER A 81 10.94 -8.46 -8.98
CA SER A 81 10.04 -7.93 -10.01
C SER A 81 10.58 -6.65 -10.64
N LEU A 82 11.14 -5.74 -9.85
CA LEU A 82 11.83 -4.55 -10.34
C LEU A 82 13.08 -4.92 -11.14
N SER A 83 13.90 -5.84 -10.63
CA SER A 83 15.12 -6.29 -11.32
C SER A 83 14.81 -6.90 -12.69
N ARG A 84 13.76 -7.73 -12.79
CA ARG A 84 13.28 -8.29 -14.08
C ARG A 84 12.79 -7.23 -15.06
N LYS A 85 12.32 -6.08 -14.56
CA LYS A 85 11.92 -4.91 -15.36
C LYS A 85 13.08 -3.96 -15.68
N GLY A 86 14.32 -4.36 -15.36
CA GLY A 86 15.54 -3.61 -15.65
C GLY A 86 15.86 -2.51 -14.63
N TYR A 87 15.21 -2.48 -13.47
CA TYR A 87 15.55 -1.54 -12.41
C TYR A 87 16.73 -2.07 -11.57
N PRO A 88 17.83 -1.31 -11.43
CA PRO A 88 18.98 -1.73 -10.65
C PRO A 88 18.72 -1.55 -9.14
N VAL A 89 18.07 -2.54 -8.52
CA VAL A 89 17.80 -2.54 -7.07
C VAL A 89 19.11 -2.69 -6.30
N ARG A 90 19.47 -1.70 -5.49
CA ARG A 90 20.72 -1.66 -4.70
C ARG A 90 20.50 -1.89 -3.21
N MET A 91 19.30 -1.56 -2.72
CA MET A 91 18.96 -1.61 -1.31
C MET A 91 17.49 -2.01 -1.15
N THR A 92 17.21 -2.82 -0.14
CA THR A 92 15.85 -3.12 0.31
C THR A 92 15.82 -3.06 1.83
N THR A 93 14.89 -2.32 2.41
CA THR A 93 14.78 -2.19 3.86
C THR A 93 13.34 -2.14 4.31
N LEU A 94 13.04 -2.89 5.37
CA LEU A 94 11.84 -2.69 6.16
C LEU A 94 12.14 -1.56 7.14
N SER A 95 11.89 -0.34 6.73
CA SER A 95 12.22 0.86 7.50
C SER A 95 11.43 0.96 8.80
N SER A 96 10.19 0.47 8.81
CA SER A 96 9.36 0.50 10.01
C SER A 96 8.21 -0.52 9.99
N MET A 97 7.60 -0.72 11.15
CA MET A 97 6.32 -1.40 11.31
C MET A 97 5.34 -0.52 12.08
N GLY A 98 4.41 0.09 11.34
CA GLY A 98 3.34 0.90 11.92
C GLY A 98 3.80 2.30 12.32
N LEU A 99 4.68 2.93 11.54
CA LEU A 99 5.23 4.25 11.86
C LEU A 99 4.17 5.34 12.01
N LEU A 100 3.10 5.27 11.21
CA LEU A 100 2.01 6.25 11.21
C LEU A 100 0.79 5.82 12.00
N MET A 101 0.94 4.82 12.86
CA MET A 101 -0.14 4.44 13.76
C MET A 101 -0.25 5.39 14.95
N LYS A 102 -1.42 5.39 15.58
CA LYS A 102 -1.68 6.06 16.85
C LYS A 102 -0.80 5.48 17.96
N GLN A 103 0.19 6.25 18.40
CA GLN A 103 1.20 5.81 19.38
C GLN A 103 0.59 5.53 20.75
N GLU A 104 -0.51 6.20 21.10
CA GLU A 104 -1.22 6.00 22.36
C GLU A 104 -2.02 4.69 22.42
N LYS A 105 -2.27 4.04 21.27
CA LYS A 105 -3.06 2.81 21.22
C LYS A 105 -2.20 1.59 21.54
N GLY A 106 -2.58 0.85 22.58
CA GLY A 106 -1.93 -0.39 22.98
C GLY A 106 -2.39 -1.60 22.16
N TYR A 107 -1.46 -2.51 21.87
CA TYR A 107 -1.68 -3.75 21.14
C TYR A 107 -1.06 -4.93 21.88
N LYS A 108 -1.71 -6.09 21.86
CA LYS A 108 -1.08 -7.33 22.32
C LYS A 108 -0.02 -7.76 21.30
N VAL A 109 1.22 -7.94 21.72
CA VAL A 109 2.33 -8.19 20.79
C VAL A 109 2.93 -9.58 20.99
N ALA A 110 2.96 -10.36 19.91
CA ALA A 110 3.74 -11.59 19.85
C ALA A 110 5.15 -11.30 19.29
N GLN A 111 6.16 -11.48 20.14
CA GLN A 111 7.57 -11.28 19.80
C GLN A 111 8.31 -12.58 19.47
N THR A 112 7.70 -13.74 19.77
CA THR A 112 8.23 -15.07 19.51
C THR A 112 7.17 -15.94 18.85
N ALA A 113 7.57 -16.86 17.96
CA ALA A 113 6.64 -17.70 17.19
C ALA A 113 5.68 -18.56 18.04
N ASN A 114 6.06 -18.86 19.29
CA ASN A 114 5.28 -19.72 20.19
C ASN A 114 4.52 -18.94 21.28
N ALA A 115 4.43 -17.61 21.19
CA ALA A 115 3.80 -16.80 22.21
C ALA A 115 2.28 -17.09 22.30
N ARG A 116 1.80 -17.46 23.48
CA ARG A 116 0.37 -17.69 23.72
C ARG A 116 -0.37 -16.38 23.94
N SER A 117 -1.63 -16.31 23.51
CA SER A 117 -2.47 -15.09 23.59
C SER A 117 -2.62 -14.48 24.99
N GLU A 118 -2.51 -15.32 26.02
CA GLU A 118 -2.61 -14.94 27.45
C GLU A 118 -1.33 -14.30 27.98
N GLU A 119 -0.19 -14.56 27.34
CA GLU A 119 1.15 -14.13 27.76
C GLU A 119 1.61 -12.88 26.99
N LEU A 120 0.80 -12.40 26.04
CA LEU A 120 1.17 -11.28 25.19
C LEU A 120 1.21 -9.98 25.98
N GLN A 121 2.36 -9.30 25.93
CA GLN A 121 2.53 -7.98 26.51
C GLN A 121 1.83 -6.93 25.64
N ILE A 122 1.39 -5.86 26.30
CA ILE A 122 0.90 -4.67 25.61
C ILE A 122 2.11 -3.83 25.18
N ALA A 123 2.17 -3.48 23.91
CA ALA A 123 3.13 -2.51 23.40
C ALA A 123 2.46 -1.50 22.46
N HIS A 124 3.19 -0.44 22.15
CA HIS A 124 2.73 0.69 21.37
C HIS A 124 3.55 0.81 20.08
N PRO A 125 2.94 1.26 18.96
CA PRO A 125 3.66 1.49 17.72
C PRO A 125 4.58 2.74 17.82
N PRO A 126 5.61 2.85 16.97
CA PRO A 126 6.04 1.83 16.00
C PRO A 126 6.65 0.61 16.68
N PHE A 127 6.36 -0.58 16.14
CA PHE A 127 6.85 -1.84 16.71
C PHE A 127 8.27 -2.19 16.27
N LEU A 128 8.71 -1.55 15.19
CA LEU A 128 10.04 -1.65 14.63
C LEU A 128 10.38 -0.35 13.91
N ILE A 129 11.63 0.08 14.05
CA ILE A 129 12.27 1.08 13.20
C ILE A 129 13.65 0.50 12.84
N ASP A 130 14.00 0.53 11.55
CA ASP A 130 15.33 0.12 11.13
C ASP A 130 16.38 1.13 11.60
N THR A 131 17.49 0.61 12.11
CA THR A 131 18.63 1.41 12.61
C THR A 131 19.16 2.43 11.60
N LEU A 132 18.97 2.19 10.30
CA LEU A 132 19.33 3.10 9.23
C LEU A 132 18.63 4.46 9.37
N PHE A 133 17.41 4.47 9.93
CA PHE A 133 16.55 5.66 10.08
C PHE A 133 16.45 6.18 11.52
N LEU A 134 17.11 5.55 12.50
CA LEU A 134 17.07 5.99 13.90
C LEU A 134 17.63 7.39 14.19
N PRO A 135 18.60 7.97 13.45
CA PRO A 135 18.98 9.35 13.69
C PRO A 135 17.75 10.27 13.57
N ASP A 136 17.46 11.04 14.62
CA ASP A 136 16.19 11.77 14.78
C ASP A 136 15.80 12.58 13.53
N THR A 137 16.76 13.25 12.91
CA THR A 137 16.54 14.04 11.69
C THR A 137 16.06 13.20 10.50
N ILE A 138 16.58 11.98 10.35
CA ILE A 138 16.18 11.07 9.28
C ILE A 138 14.82 10.44 9.58
N LEU A 139 14.54 10.11 10.85
CA LEU A 139 13.25 9.59 11.25
C LEU A 139 12.13 10.60 11.00
N GLU A 140 12.35 11.87 11.36
CA GLU A 140 11.40 12.96 11.10
C GLU A 140 11.10 13.11 9.61
N HIS A 141 12.13 13.07 8.75
CA HIS A 141 11.94 13.07 7.30
C HIS A 141 11.13 11.87 6.82
N LEU A 142 11.39 10.67 7.35
CA LEU A 142 10.66 9.46 6.99
C LEU A 142 9.18 9.56 7.38
N VAL A 143 8.89 10.04 8.59
CA VAL A 143 7.52 10.29 9.08
C VAL A 143 6.80 11.29 8.17
N HIS A 144 7.47 12.39 7.82
CA HIS A 144 6.89 13.40 6.92
C HIS A 144 6.59 12.82 5.55
N VAL A 145 7.55 12.12 4.93
CA VAL A 145 7.36 11.47 3.63
C VAL A 145 6.16 10.54 3.66
N TYR A 146 6.07 9.64 4.64
CA TYR A 146 4.94 8.70 4.71
C TYR A 146 3.60 9.42 4.90
N SER A 147 3.57 10.44 5.76
CA SER A 147 2.36 11.21 6.01
C SER A 147 1.90 11.95 4.75
N SER A 148 2.84 12.56 4.01
CA SER A 148 2.56 13.22 2.74
C SER A 148 2.03 12.24 1.69
N LEU A 149 2.60 11.03 1.60
CA LEU A 149 2.18 10.01 0.63
C LEU A 149 0.78 9.46 0.89
N ILE A 150 0.43 9.20 2.15
CA ILE A 150 -0.92 8.71 2.51
C ILE A 150 -1.98 9.76 2.21
N ASN A 151 -1.66 11.04 2.47
CA ASN A 151 -2.57 12.16 2.26
C ASN A 151 -2.47 12.75 0.84
N LEU A 152 -1.71 12.11 -0.06
CA LEU A 152 -1.50 12.61 -1.41
C LEU A 152 -2.82 12.54 -2.19
N PRO A 153 -3.31 13.65 -2.75
CA PRO A 153 -4.53 13.66 -3.55
C PRO A 153 -4.35 12.82 -4.82
N GLU A 154 -5.46 12.44 -5.46
CA GLU A 154 -5.40 11.69 -6.71
C GLU A 154 -4.63 12.47 -7.78
N LYS A 155 -3.65 11.79 -8.40
CA LYS A 155 -2.88 12.35 -9.51
C LYS A 155 -3.78 12.76 -10.68
N ARG A 156 -3.62 14.02 -11.09
CA ARG A 156 -4.15 14.56 -12.35
C ARG A 156 -3.01 14.70 -13.36
N ARG A 157 -3.35 14.70 -14.66
CA ARG A 157 -2.38 15.02 -15.71
C ARG A 157 -1.74 16.38 -15.42
N ASP A 158 -0.44 16.50 -15.70
CA ASP A 158 0.36 17.73 -15.62
C ASP A 158 0.57 18.33 -14.21
N VAL A 159 0.12 17.66 -13.14
CA VAL A 159 0.41 18.07 -11.75
C VAL A 159 1.59 17.27 -11.20
N SER A 160 2.74 17.90 -10.96
CA SER A 160 3.85 17.26 -10.24
C SER A 160 3.69 17.43 -8.72
N PHE A 161 4.06 16.40 -7.97
CA PHE A 161 4.10 16.42 -6.51
C PHE A 161 5.54 16.24 -6.06
N VAL A 162 5.99 17.09 -5.14
CA VAL A 162 7.35 17.09 -4.61
C VAL A 162 7.29 16.98 -3.10
N ILE A 163 8.07 16.05 -2.54
CA ILE A 163 8.29 15.87 -1.11
C ILE A 163 9.79 16.05 -0.86
N PRO A 164 10.26 17.27 -0.53
CA PRO A 164 11.68 17.55 -0.35
C PRO A 164 12.37 16.65 0.70
N GLU A 165 11.62 16.21 1.71
CA GLU A 165 12.09 15.32 2.78
C GLU A 165 12.47 13.92 2.26
N ALA A 166 12.11 13.56 1.03
CA ALA A 166 12.59 12.34 0.40
C ALA A 166 14.08 12.41 -0.02
N MET A 167 14.63 13.61 -0.26
CA MET A 167 16.03 13.74 -0.71
C MET A 167 17.04 13.30 0.37
N PRO A 168 16.90 13.69 1.65
CA PRO A 168 17.72 13.14 2.73
C PRO A 168 17.62 11.62 2.87
N ILE A 169 16.42 11.05 2.65
CA ILE A 169 16.22 9.59 2.67
C ILE A 169 17.01 8.91 1.55
N GLY A 170 16.94 9.45 0.33
CA GLY A 170 17.68 8.93 -0.82
C GLY A 170 19.20 9.00 -0.64
N LYS A 171 19.70 10.11 -0.09
CA LYS A 171 21.12 10.23 0.32
C LYS A 171 21.50 9.19 1.36
N ARG A 172 20.64 8.95 2.36
CA ARG A 172 20.89 7.99 3.44
C ARG A 172 21.00 6.55 2.94
N ILE A 173 20.14 6.16 1.99
CA ILE A 173 20.16 4.82 1.38
C ILE A 173 21.08 4.73 0.15
N ASN A 174 21.73 5.84 -0.22
CA ASN A 174 22.61 5.97 -1.38
C ASN A 174 21.98 5.46 -2.69
N CYS A 175 20.73 5.89 -2.96
CA CYS A 175 20.02 5.56 -4.20
C CYS A 175 19.42 6.82 -4.84
N GLU A 176 19.42 6.87 -6.17
CA GLU A 176 18.88 7.99 -6.95
C GLU A 176 17.35 7.92 -7.10
N MET A 177 16.79 6.72 -6.93
CA MET A 177 15.36 6.48 -6.93
C MET A 177 14.96 5.74 -5.64
N ILE A 178 13.83 6.14 -5.06
CA ILE A 178 13.25 5.50 -3.88
C ILE A 178 11.91 4.88 -4.29
N ALA A 179 11.80 3.58 -4.14
CA ALA A 179 10.55 2.84 -4.25
C ALA A 179 9.96 2.66 -2.85
N ILE A 180 8.92 3.43 -2.51
CA ILE A 180 8.27 3.37 -1.20
C ILE A 180 7.06 2.46 -1.27
N VAL A 181 7.03 1.45 -0.40
CA VAL A 181 5.91 0.53 -0.21
C VAL A 181 5.29 0.80 1.15
N LEU A 182 4.03 1.23 1.20
CA LEU A 182 3.26 1.33 2.44
C LEU A 182 2.17 0.28 2.40
N ALA A 183 2.25 -0.73 3.26
CA ALA A 183 1.35 -1.86 3.24
C ALA A 183 0.78 -2.11 4.64
N GLY A 184 -0.52 -1.92 4.79
CA GLY A 184 -1.19 -2.02 6.08
C GLY A 184 -2.50 -2.79 5.96
N GLY A 185 -2.81 -3.60 6.95
CA GLY A 185 -4.04 -4.37 6.94
C GLY A 185 -4.56 -4.77 8.31
N PHE A 186 -5.78 -5.26 8.30
CA PHE A 186 -6.49 -5.75 9.46
C PHE A 186 -7.18 -7.07 9.11
N ASN A 187 -7.07 -8.06 9.99
CA ASN A 187 -7.70 -9.36 9.88
C ASN A 187 -8.78 -9.50 10.95
N GLU A 188 -10.05 -9.53 10.54
CA GLU A 188 -11.16 -9.78 11.46
C GLU A 188 -11.41 -11.30 11.59
N PRO A 189 -11.56 -11.84 12.81
CA PRO A 189 -11.99 -13.22 13.00
C PRO A 189 -13.33 -13.51 12.32
N VAL A 190 -13.41 -14.64 11.60
CA VAL A 190 -14.62 -15.07 10.86
C VAL A 190 -15.87 -15.16 11.76
N SER A 191 -15.67 -15.45 13.04
CA SER A 191 -16.69 -15.53 14.09
C SER A 191 -17.28 -14.17 14.53
N MET A 192 -16.61 -13.04 14.26
CA MET A 192 -17.12 -11.69 14.59
C MET A 192 -17.92 -11.05 13.44
N GLY A 193 -17.85 -11.61 12.22
CA GLY A 193 -18.55 -11.12 11.04
C GLY A 193 -20.05 -11.44 10.99
N VAL A 194 -20.53 -12.38 11.82
CA VAL A 194 -21.95 -12.77 11.87
C VAL A 194 -22.68 -11.89 12.91
N GLY A 195 -23.09 -10.68 12.52
CA GLY A 195 -24.06 -9.89 13.30
C GLY A 195 -23.78 -8.40 13.51
N LYS A 196 -22.65 -7.84 13.05
CA LYS A 196 -22.39 -6.40 13.17
C LYS A 196 -22.82 -5.65 11.90
N ALA A 197 -23.93 -4.92 12.00
CA ALA A 197 -24.37 -3.96 10.98
C ALA A 197 -23.29 -2.89 10.75
N THR A 198 -22.96 -2.67 9.48
CA THR A 198 -21.97 -1.71 8.97
C THR A 198 -22.33 -0.28 9.40
N VAL A 199 -21.57 0.30 10.33
CA VAL A 199 -21.55 1.74 10.56
C VAL A 199 -20.48 2.33 9.64
N ASN A 200 -20.92 2.99 8.56
CA ASN A 200 -20.04 3.71 7.64
C ASN A 200 -19.45 4.94 8.34
N GLY A 201 -18.27 4.76 8.94
CA GLY A 201 -17.44 5.82 9.51
C GLY A 201 -16.45 6.38 8.49
N SER A 202 -16.52 7.69 8.27
CA SER A 202 -15.68 8.55 7.44
C SER A 202 -14.18 8.16 7.37
N VAL A 203 -13.67 8.13 6.13
CA VAL A 203 -12.25 7.99 5.75
C VAL A 203 -11.51 9.25 6.18
N THR A 204 -10.92 9.25 7.37
CA THR A 204 -10.00 10.30 7.81
C THR A 204 -8.86 9.69 8.64
N GLY A 205 -7.64 9.75 8.07
CA GLY A 205 -6.37 9.68 8.79
C GLY A 205 -5.96 8.32 9.36
N GLY A 206 -5.16 7.58 8.60
CA GLY A 206 -4.44 6.38 9.06
C GLY A 206 -5.04 5.10 8.51
N ILE A 207 -4.20 4.26 7.94
CA ILE A 207 -4.50 3.06 7.12
C ILE A 207 -5.41 2.00 7.78
N ILE A 208 -5.90 2.21 9.02
CA ILE A 208 -6.73 1.26 9.75
C ILE A 208 -7.87 1.99 10.47
N GLY A 209 -8.96 2.26 9.72
CA GLY A 209 -10.27 2.51 10.33
C GLY A 209 -10.81 1.21 10.94
N LEU A 210 -11.43 1.29 12.12
CA LEU A 210 -12.15 0.18 12.76
C LEU A 210 -13.22 -0.35 11.80
N GLN A 211 -12.93 -1.46 11.13
CA GLN A 211 -13.86 -2.10 10.19
C GLN A 211 -14.12 -3.54 10.63
N SER A 212 -15.39 -3.94 10.60
CA SER A 212 -15.88 -5.29 10.90
C SER A 212 -15.56 -6.31 9.80
N VAL A 213 -14.57 -6.03 8.97
CA VAL A 213 -14.14 -6.86 7.84
C VAL A 213 -12.62 -6.82 7.71
N SER A 214 -12.03 -7.94 7.30
CA SER A 214 -10.62 -7.95 6.93
C SER A 214 -10.36 -7.04 5.74
N GLN A 215 -9.30 -6.24 5.81
CA GLN A 215 -8.94 -5.26 4.78
C GLN A 215 -7.43 -5.13 4.63
N LEU A 216 -6.96 -4.91 3.40
CA LEU A 216 -5.56 -4.68 3.08
C LEU A 216 -5.44 -3.49 2.14
N SER A 217 -4.56 -2.55 2.48
CA SER A 217 -4.15 -1.45 1.63
C SER A 217 -2.67 -1.57 1.32
N MET A 218 -2.32 -1.44 0.04
CA MET A 218 -0.95 -1.32 -0.42
C MET A 218 -0.81 -0.09 -1.31
N LEU A 219 0.15 0.74 -0.99
CA LEU A 219 0.49 1.95 -1.72
C LEU A 219 1.94 1.81 -2.20
N PHE A 220 2.19 2.14 -3.45
CA PHE A 220 3.51 2.07 -4.05
C PHE A 220 3.82 3.34 -4.78
N PHE A 221 4.94 3.95 -4.42
CA PHE A 221 5.39 5.21 -4.96
C PHE A 221 6.82 5.08 -5.45
N VAL A 222 7.12 5.76 -6.55
CA VAL A 222 8.49 5.94 -7.04
C VAL A 222 8.81 7.41 -6.96
N ILE A 223 9.90 7.73 -6.25
CA ILE A 223 10.35 9.09 -5.99
C ILE A 223 11.76 9.27 -6.56
N ASP A 224 12.00 10.38 -7.26
CA ASP A 224 13.34 10.84 -7.61
C ASP A 224 14.01 11.43 -6.35
N ALA A 225 15.05 10.76 -5.85
CA ALA A 225 15.76 11.16 -4.64
C ALA A 225 16.54 12.48 -4.79
N ARG A 226 16.75 12.96 -6.02
CA ARG A 226 17.55 14.17 -6.29
C ARG A 226 16.74 15.44 -6.06
N ASN A 227 15.42 15.38 -6.25
CA ASN A 227 14.53 16.53 -6.15
C ASN A 227 13.26 16.28 -5.30
N GLY A 228 13.00 15.04 -4.89
CA GLY A 228 11.81 14.66 -4.11
C GLY A 228 10.53 14.50 -4.94
N GLU A 229 10.61 14.52 -6.26
CA GLU A 229 9.45 14.39 -7.15
C GLU A 229 8.89 12.97 -7.14
N ILE A 230 7.57 12.86 -6.96
CA ILE A 230 6.85 11.60 -7.15
C ILE A 230 6.66 11.40 -8.66
N ILE A 231 7.43 10.46 -9.21
CA ILE A 231 7.48 10.18 -10.65
C ILE A 231 6.57 9.02 -11.06
N TRP A 232 6.05 8.25 -10.10
CA TRP A 232 5.02 7.23 -10.34
C TRP A 232 4.30 6.85 -9.03
N GLU A 233 3.03 6.46 -9.12
CA GLU A 233 2.29 5.86 -8.00
C GLU A 233 1.26 4.82 -8.47
N ASP A 234 1.00 3.81 -7.62
CA ASP A 234 -0.22 2.99 -7.68
C ASP A 234 -0.69 2.63 -6.27
N ARG A 235 -2.00 2.35 -6.17
CA ARG A 235 -2.69 2.09 -4.91
C ARG A 235 -3.65 0.94 -5.11
N ARG A 236 -3.60 -0.06 -4.22
CA ARG A 236 -4.52 -1.19 -4.20
C ARG A 236 -5.17 -1.30 -2.83
N PHE A 237 -6.46 -1.59 -2.86
CA PHE A 237 -7.27 -1.84 -1.68
C PHE A 237 -8.07 -3.10 -1.90
N MET A 238 -8.16 -3.91 -0.85
CA MET A 238 -8.97 -5.11 -0.83
C MET A 238 -9.71 -5.16 0.49
N SER A 239 -11.00 -5.46 0.42
CA SER A 239 -11.84 -5.74 1.59
C SER A 239 -12.53 -7.09 1.42
N GLY A 240 -12.76 -7.76 2.54
CA GLY A 240 -13.44 -9.04 2.58
C GLY A 240 -12.51 -10.26 2.45
N GLY A 241 -12.86 -11.31 3.19
CA GLY A 241 -12.11 -12.55 3.27
C GLY A 241 -10.81 -12.43 4.08
N VAL A 242 -10.39 -13.53 4.70
CA VAL A 242 -9.18 -13.57 5.54
C VAL A 242 -7.94 -13.18 4.73
N LEU A 243 -7.06 -12.35 5.29
CA LEU A 243 -5.75 -12.05 4.73
C LEU A 243 -4.80 -13.17 5.16
N TYR A 244 -4.27 -13.87 4.16
CA TYR A 244 -3.20 -14.85 4.33
C TYR A 244 -2.02 -14.44 3.46
N PRO A 245 -0.79 -14.92 3.75
CA PRO A 245 0.42 -14.44 3.10
C PRO A 245 0.38 -14.42 1.57
N ASP A 246 -0.17 -15.45 0.93
CA ASP A 246 -0.19 -15.50 -0.54
C ASP A 246 -1.16 -14.49 -1.17
N LYS A 247 -2.25 -14.13 -0.48
CA LYS A 247 -3.16 -13.05 -0.91
C LYS A 247 -2.45 -11.69 -0.87
N ILE A 248 -1.67 -11.47 0.20
CA ILE A 248 -0.88 -10.25 0.40
C ILE A 248 0.20 -10.16 -0.70
N LEU A 249 0.95 -11.24 -0.92
CA LEU A 249 1.99 -11.29 -1.95
C LEU A 249 1.43 -11.17 -3.37
N GLY A 250 0.25 -11.73 -3.63
CA GLY A 250 -0.46 -11.57 -4.91
C GLY A 250 -0.74 -10.11 -5.23
N MET A 251 -1.29 -9.36 -4.28
CA MET A 251 -1.54 -7.91 -4.45
C MET A 251 -0.26 -7.13 -4.74
N ALA A 252 0.83 -7.42 -4.04
CA ALA A 252 2.12 -6.74 -4.28
C ALA A 252 2.65 -6.99 -5.70
N ARG A 253 2.52 -8.23 -6.20
CA ARG A 253 2.93 -8.57 -7.58
C ARG A 253 2.11 -7.82 -8.62
N GLU A 254 0.79 -7.72 -8.44
CA GLU A 254 -0.09 -6.95 -9.34
C GLU A 254 0.32 -5.47 -9.38
N LEU A 255 0.59 -4.89 -8.20
CA LEU A 255 0.92 -3.48 -8.08
C LEU A 255 2.31 -3.14 -8.67
N VAL A 256 3.31 -4.03 -8.55
CA VAL A 256 4.60 -3.86 -9.24
C VAL A 256 4.50 -4.17 -10.74
N ALA A 257 3.58 -5.05 -11.16
CA ALA A 257 3.41 -5.41 -12.57
C ALA A 257 3.01 -4.22 -13.45
N GLU A 258 2.25 -3.27 -12.91
CA GLU A 258 1.81 -2.04 -13.60
C GLU A 258 2.93 -1.01 -13.80
N LEU A 259 4.06 -1.15 -13.10
CA LEU A 259 5.21 -0.26 -13.27
C LEU A 259 5.89 -0.50 -14.64
N PRO A 260 6.11 0.53 -15.48
CA PRO A 260 6.73 0.39 -16.80
C PRO A 260 8.18 -0.16 -16.83
#